data_AF-A0A7J0A5L2-F1
#
_entry.id   AF-A0A7J0A5L2-F1
#
_cell.length_a   1.000
_cell.length_b   1.000
_cell.length_c   1.000
_cell.angle_alpha   90.00
_cell.angle_beta   90.00
_cell.angle_gamma   90.00
#
_symmetry.space_group_name_H-M   'P 1'
#
loop_
_entity.id
_entity.type
_entity.pdbx_description
1 polymer ?
#
loop_
_entity_poly.entity_id
_entity_poly.type
_entity_poly.pdbx_seq_one_letter_code
_entity_poly.pdbx_strand_id
1 'polypeptide(L)'
;MKQSKRFGLIVTALLLTATMAFAAKPNIHILATGGTIAGTGSSATGTCYTAGQIAIGALPDTVPEIKDIANVTGEQIVRIGSQDMNDEVRLTLAKRYKQ
;
A
#
# COMPACT_ATOMS: atom_id res chain seq x y z
N MET A 1 -41.32 19.91 23.84
CA MET A 1 -40.36 20.54 22.89
C MET A 1 -38.88 20.23 23.19
N LYS A 2 -38.42 20.04 24.44
CA LYS A 2 -37.00 19.70 24.73
C LYS A 2 -36.61 18.26 24.36
N GLN A 3 -37.51 17.28 24.54
CA GLN A 3 -37.22 15.87 24.25
C GLN A 3 -37.10 15.55 22.75
N SER A 4 -37.94 16.14 21.90
CA SER A 4 -37.86 15.96 20.44
C SER A 4 -36.58 16.57 19.84
N LYS A 5 -36.09 17.68 20.39
CA LYS A 5 -34.80 18.28 20.00
C LYS A 5 -33.61 17.40 20.42
N ARG A 6 -33.68 16.75 21.58
CA ARG A 6 -32.65 15.80 22.04
C ARG A 6 -32.63 14.53 21.21
N PHE A 7 -33.79 14.01 20.83
CA PHE A 7 -33.90 12.83 19.97
C PHE A 7 -33.38 13.11 18.55
N GLY A 8 -33.72 14.27 17.98
CA GLY A 8 -33.15 14.71 16.70
C GLY A 8 -31.63 14.83 16.74
N LEU A 9 -31.07 15.40 17.80
CA LEU A 9 -29.62 15.53 17.98
C LEU A 9 -28.90 14.17 18.03
N ILE A 10 -29.49 13.18 18.70
CA ILE A 10 -28.95 11.82 18.80
C ILE A 10 -28.99 11.12 17.44
N VAL A 11 -30.09 11.25 16.69
CA VAL A 11 -30.22 10.66 15.35
C VAL A 11 -29.20 11.28 14.38
N THR A 12 -29.01 12.60 14.42
CA THR A 12 -28.02 13.28 13.58
C THR A 12 -26.59 12.86 13.95
N ALA A 13 -26.26 12.74 15.24
CA ALA A 13 -24.95 12.26 15.67
C ALA A 13 -24.69 10.81 15.23
N LEU A 14 -25.71 9.93 15.31
CA LEU A 14 -25.60 8.54 14.90
C LEU A 14 -25.41 8.41 13.38
N LEU A 15 -26.15 9.19 12.58
CA LEU A 15 -25.95 9.24 11.12
C LEU A 15 -24.55 9.74 10.76
N LEU A 16 -24.04 10.78 11.45
CA LEU A 16 -22.70 11.31 11.19
C LEU A 16 -21.61 10.25 11.46
N THR A 17 -21.73 9.51 12.57
CA THR A 17 -20.80 8.43 12.90
C THR A 17 -20.85 7.28 11.89
N ALA A 18 -22.03 6.93 11.39
CA ALA A 18 -22.16 5.89 10.36
C ALA A 18 -21.49 6.33 9.05
N THR A 19 -21.66 7.58 8.62
CA THR A 19 -21.02 8.07 7.39
C THR A 19 -19.49 8.11 7.46
N MET A 20 -18.90 8.39 8.63
CA MET A 20 -17.44 8.34 8.79
C MET A 20 -16.88 6.91 8.74
N ALA A 21 -17.62 5.92 9.24
CA ALA A 21 -17.19 4.52 9.18
C ALA A 21 -17.07 4.00 7.73
N PHE A 22 -17.93 4.47 6.82
CA PHE A 22 -17.86 4.12 5.39
C PHE A 22 -16.85 4.97 4.60
N ALA A 23 -16.29 6.03 5.18
CA ALA A 23 -15.29 6.89 4.55
C ALA A 23 -13.84 6.42 4.79
N ALA A 24 -13.62 5.36 5.56
CA ALA A 24 -12.29 4.87 5.89
C ALA A 24 -11.62 4.19 4.67
N LYS A 25 -10.41 4.62 4.35
CA LYS A 25 -9.58 4.00 3.30
C LYS A 25 -9.08 2.61 3.75
N PRO A 26 -9.00 1.62 2.85
CA PRO A 26 -8.38 0.34 3.15
C PRO A 26 -6.88 0.52 3.47
N ASN A 27 -6.36 -0.32 4.37
CA ASN A 27 -4.93 -0.38 4.66
C ASN A 27 -4.27 -1.46 3.79
N ILE A 28 -3.28 -1.10 2.99
CA ILE A 28 -2.59 -1.99 2.06
C ILE A 28 -1.10 -2.05 2.42
N HIS A 29 -0.61 -3.24 2.76
CA HIS A 29 0.81 -3.50 2.99
C HIS A 29 1.46 -4.10 1.74
N ILE A 30 2.45 -3.41 1.18
CA ILE A 30 3.21 -3.86 0.01
C ILE A 30 4.49 -4.56 0.47
N LEU A 31 4.63 -5.83 0.13
CA LEU A 31 5.86 -6.59 0.33
C LEU A 31 6.70 -6.57 -0.95
N ALA A 32 7.80 -5.81 -0.96
CA ALA A 32 8.62 -5.59 -2.14
C ALA A 32 9.75 -6.61 -2.27
N THR A 33 9.90 -7.19 -3.46
CA THR A 33 10.92 -8.20 -3.78
C THR A 33 11.94 -7.73 -4.82
N GLY A 34 11.74 -6.55 -5.41
CA GLY A 34 12.59 -6.01 -6.47
C GLY A 34 11.91 -6.09 -7.83
N GLY A 35 12.54 -6.77 -8.78
CA GLY A 35 12.11 -6.84 -10.18
C GLY A 35 12.33 -5.53 -10.94
N THR A 36 11.79 -5.49 -12.17
CA THR A 36 11.92 -4.35 -13.09
C THR A 36 11.23 -3.09 -12.58
N ILE A 37 10.12 -3.23 -11.85
CA ILE A 37 9.38 -2.09 -11.27
C ILE A 37 10.24 -1.28 -10.29
N ALA A 38 11.17 -1.95 -9.61
CA ALA A 38 12.16 -1.35 -8.75
C ALA A 38 13.52 -1.19 -9.46
N GLY A 39 13.55 -1.31 -10.79
CA GLY A 39 14.78 -1.23 -11.57
C GLY A 39 15.12 0.19 -12.01
N THR A 40 16.37 0.40 -12.39
CA THR A 40 16.81 1.64 -13.05
C THR A 40 17.53 1.31 -14.36
N GLY A 41 17.35 2.16 -15.37
CA GLY A 41 18.05 2.08 -16.65
C GLY A 41 18.78 3.40 -16.92
N SER A 42 19.84 3.35 -17.74
CA SER A 42 20.63 4.55 -18.06
C SER A 42 19.93 5.49 -19.06
N SER A 43 18.89 5.02 -19.75
CA SER A 43 18.08 5.80 -20.68
C SER A 43 16.62 5.34 -20.65
N ALA A 44 15.69 6.28 -20.77
CA ALA A 44 14.26 6.01 -20.86
C ALA A 44 13.86 5.27 -22.15
N THR A 45 14.66 5.38 -23.22
CA THR A 45 14.42 4.68 -24.49
C THR A 45 15.33 3.45 -24.67
N GLY A 46 16.14 3.14 -23.66
CA GLY A 46 17.04 1.98 -23.66
C GLY A 46 16.32 0.70 -23.24
N THR A 47 16.88 -0.45 -23.63
CA THR A 47 16.35 -1.78 -23.25
C THR A 47 17.04 -2.38 -22.03
N CYS A 48 18.20 -1.84 -21.64
CA CYS A 48 18.97 -2.31 -20.49
C CYS A 48 18.50 -1.66 -19.18
N TYR A 49 18.34 -2.49 -18.15
CA TYR A 49 18.03 -2.05 -16.79
C TYR A 49 18.69 -2.99 -15.76
N THR A 50 18.84 -2.51 -14.53
CA THR A 50 19.22 -3.32 -13.38
C THR A 50 18.03 -3.39 -12.43
N ALA A 51 17.57 -4.61 -12.12
CA ALA A 51 16.44 -4.83 -11.23
C ALA A 51 16.76 -4.47 -9.76
N GLY A 52 15.72 -4.14 -8.98
CA GLY A 52 15.82 -4.01 -7.51
C GLY A 52 16.70 -2.88 -6.98
N GLN A 53 17.00 -1.86 -7.78
CA GLN A 53 17.80 -0.71 -7.38
C GLN A 53 17.01 0.29 -6.50
N ILE A 54 15.71 0.42 -6.74
CA ILE A 54 14.81 1.32 -6.02
C ILE A 54 14.22 0.59 -4.81
N ALA A 55 14.28 1.22 -3.63
CA ALA A 55 13.65 0.70 -2.43
C ALA A 55 12.14 0.99 -2.41
N ILE A 56 11.34 0.14 -1.76
CA ILE A 56 9.89 0.34 -1.63
C ILE A 56 9.50 1.69 -1.04
N GLY A 57 10.32 2.28 -0.16
CA GLY A 57 10.03 3.60 0.42
C GLY A 57 9.91 4.71 -0.61
N ALA A 58 10.57 4.58 -1.77
CA ALA A 58 10.49 5.57 -2.85
C ALA A 58 9.31 5.34 -3.81
N LEU A 59 8.70 4.15 -3.83
CA LEU A 59 7.63 3.83 -4.78
C LEU A 59 6.32 4.60 -4.53
N PRO A 60 5.85 4.80 -3.28
CA PRO A 60 4.67 5.63 -3.00
C PRO A 60 4.80 7.08 -3.46
N ASP A 61 6.03 7.59 -3.56
CA ASP A 61 6.28 8.95 -4.07
C ASP A 61 6.26 9.00 -5.60
N THR A 62 6.50 7.86 -6.27
CA THR A 62 6.36 7.75 -7.74
C THR A 62 4.91 7.60 -8.20
N VAL A 63 4.00 7.18 -7.30
CA VAL A 63 2.57 7.01 -7.59
C VAL A 63 1.74 7.65 -6.47
N PRO A 64 1.73 8.99 -6.34
CA PRO A 64 1.06 9.69 -5.25
C PRO A 64 -0.46 9.45 -5.22
N GLU A 65 -1.08 9.12 -6.36
CA GLU A 65 -2.52 8.88 -6.51
C GLU A 65 -3.00 7.69 -5.68
N ILE A 66 -2.11 6.77 -5.30
CA ILE A 66 -2.48 5.62 -4.44
C ILE A 66 -2.97 6.08 -3.06
N LYS A 67 -2.52 7.26 -2.60
CA LYS A 67 -2.91 7.86 -1.33
C LYS A 67 -4.38 8.28 -1.33
N ASP A 68 -5.02 8.45 -2.49
CA ASP A 68 -6.44 8.83 -2.59
C ASP A 68 -7.38 7.65 -2.32
N ILE A 69 -6.92 6.43 -2.58
CA ILE A 69 -7.74 5.22 -2.52
C ILE A 69 -7.40 4.28 -1.36
N ALA A 70 -6.20 4.38 -0.77
CA ALA A 70 -5.74 3.49 0.28
C ALA A 70 -4.70 4.14 1.21
N ASN A 71 -4.61 3.65 2.44
CA ASN A 71 -3.47 3.89 3.31
C ASN A 71 -2.41 2.83 3.00
N VAL A 72 -1.30 3.22 2.38
CA VAL A 72 -0.30 2.28 1.88
C VAL A 72 0.96 2.31 2.73
N THR A 73 1.43 1.14 3.12
CA THR A 73 2.72 0.92 3.79
C THR A 73 3.57 -0.03 2.96
N GLY A 74 4.89 0.09 3.07
CA GLY A 74 5.83 -0.71 2.30
C GLY A 74 6.86 -1.39 3.17
N GLU A 75 7.12 -2.67 2.91
CA GLU A 75 8.20 -3.45 3.52
C GLU A 75 9.07 -4.05 2.42
N GLN A 76 10.40 -3.87 2.52
CA GLN A 76 11.34 -4.49 1.59
C GLN A 76 11.74 -5.87 2.11
N ILE A 77 11.43 -6.91 1.34
CA ILE A 77 11.79 -8.30 1.69
C ILE A 77 13.14 -8.67 1.06
N VAL A 78 13.28 -8.47 -0.24
CA VAL A 78 14.51 -8.71 -1.01
C VAL A 78 14.63 -7.72 -2.16
N ARG A 79 15.80 -7.62 -2.80
CA ARG A 79 16.08 -6.75 -3.96
C ARG A 79 16.68 -7.54 -5.10
N ILE A 80 15.90 -8.44 -5.68
CA ILE A 80 16.38 -9.36 -6.73
C ILE A 80 15.59 -9.19 -8.02
N GLY A 81 16.16 -9.63 -9.13
CA GLY A 81 15.37 -9.94 -10.32
C GLY A 81 14.49 -11.16 -10.05
N SER A 82 13.29 -11.21 -10.63
CA SER A 82 12.38 -12.35 -10.42
C SER A 82 12.98 -13.66 -10.94
N GLN A 83 13.93 -13.59 -11.87
CA GLN A 83 14.69 -14.74 -12.36
C GLN A 83 15.58 -15.39 -11.28
N ASP A 84 15.95 -14.65 -10.22
CA ASP A 84 16.79 -15.13 -9.12
C ASP A 84 15.96 -15.61 -7.90
N MET A 85 14.63 -15.72 -8.07
CA MET A 85 13.72 -16.15 -7.02
C MET A 85 13.98 -17.61 -6.63
N ASN A 86 14.06 -17.87 -5.33
CA ASN A 86 14.34 -19.19 -4.78
C ASN A 86 13.43 -19.53 -3.59
N ASP A 87 13.54 -20.76 -3.10
CA ASP A 87 12.65 -21.30 -2.07
C ASP A 87 12.83 -20.63 -0.71
N GLU A 88 14.03 -20.14 -0.39
CA GLU A 88 14.29 -19.40 0.85
C GLU A 88 13.54 -18.06 0.85
N VAL A 89 13.58 -17.33 -0.28
CA VAL A 89 12.84 -16.07 -0.45
C VAL A 89 11.34 -16.34 -0.42
N ARG A 90 10.85 -17.39 -1.10
CA ARG A 90 9.44 -17.77 -1.06
C ARG A 90 8.97 -18.13 0.35
N LEU A 91 9.78 -18.87 1.10
CA LEU A 91 9.46 -19.24 2.47
C LEU A 91 9.42 -18.00 3.38
N THR A 92 10.34 -17.05 3.18
CA THR A 92 10.36 -15.77 3.89
C THR A 92 9.08 -14.97 3.60
N LEU A 93 8.70 -14.85 2.32
CA LEU A 93 7.45 -14.21 1.91
C LEU A 93 6.22 -14.88 2.52
N ALA A 94 6.15 -16.21 2.48
CA ALA A 94 5.02 -16.97 3.03
C ALA A 94 4.88 -16.80 4.55
N LYS A 95 6.00 -16.76 5.28
CA LYS A 95 6.00 -16.45 6.71
C LYS A 95 5.52 -15.02 6.98
N ARG A 96 5.97 -14.07 6.15
CA ARG A 96 5.66 -12.66 6.36
C ARG A 96 4.23 -12.28 5.99
N TYR A 97 3.67 -12.88 4.93
CA TYR A 97 2.26 -12.76 4.57
C TYR A 97 1.31 -13.26 5.67
N LYS A 98 1.72 -14.27 6.44
CA LYS A 98 0.89 -14.86 7.50
C LYS A 98 0.90 -14.08 8.81
N GLN A 99 1.75 -13.07 8.94
CA GLN A 99 1.86 -12.21 10.13
C GLN A 99 0.98 -10.98 9.97
#